data_AF-A0A075S8L2-F1
#
_entry.id   AF-A0A075S8L2-F1
#
_cell.length_a   1.000
_cell.length_b   1.000
_cell.length_c   1.000
_cell.angle_alpha   90.00
_cell.angle_beta   90.00
_cell.angle_gamma   90.00
#
_symmetry.space_group_name_H-M   'P 1'
#
loop_
_entity.id
_entity.type
_entity.pdbx_description
1 polymer ?
#
loop_
_entity_poly.entity_id
_entity_poly.type
_entity_poly.pdbx_seq_one_letter_code
_entity_poly.pdbx_strand_id
1 'polypeptide(L)'
;MKNKTINIKAANEVNILILLFFGVTLTEVVAEFFCFVSFIYFLKALICPLLIVIYCKSSVKRNNCFILALIFGLIANIFFVAKDFNSILLGSLFFMFYRILIIYLVVKIVSMPNYLPVILATIPFAIIFLYVTTLAIDELGSVFVYI
;
A
#
# COMPACT_ATOMS: atom_id res chain seq x y z
N MET A 1 9.88 0.58 35.86
CA MET A 1 8.91 -0.22 35.06
C MET A 1 7.52 0.37 35.24
N LYS A 2 7.00 1.11 34.25
CA LYS A 2 5.67 1.73 34.34
C LYS A 2 4.65 0.74 33.79
N ASN A 3 3.83 0.21 34.68
CA ASN A 3 2.78 -0.77 34.38
C ASN A 3 1.80 -0.20 33.36
N LYS A 4 1.80 -0.76 32.14
CA LYS A 4 0.89 -0.38 31.07
C LYS A 4 -0.38 -1.21 31.25
N THR A 5 -1.36 -0.66 31.96
CA THR A 5 -2.72 -1.21 31.97
C THR A 5 -3.26 -1.21 30.55
N ILE A 6 -3.20 -2.37 29.90
CA ILE A 6 -3.79 -2.61 28.59
C ILE A 6 -5.30 -2.48 28.78
N ASN A 7 -5.88 -1.43 28.22
CA ASN A 7 -7.32 -1.24 28.22
C ASN A 7 -7.94 -2.27 27.26
N ILE A 8 -8.40 -3.40 27.81
CA ILE A 8 -8.87 -4.60 27.08
C ILE A 8 -9.98 -4.26 26.07
N LYS A 9 -10.80 -3.25 26.35
CA LYS A 9 -11.90 -2.82 25.46
C LYS A 9 -11.38 -2.19 24.17
N ALA A 10 -10.34 -1.35 24.25
CA ALA A 10 -9.72 -0.74 23.08
C ALA A 10 -8.96 -1.79 22.23
N ALA A 11 -8.40 -2.83 22.85
CA ALA A 11 -7.76 -3.93 22.13
C ALA A 11 -8.78 -4.73 21.29
N ASN A 12 -9.97 -4.99 21.83
CA ASN A 12 -11.05 -5.65 21.08
C ASN A 12 -11.56 -4.79 19.91
N GLU A 13 -11.71 -3.47 20.07
CA GLU A 13 -12.10 -2.57 18.99
C GLU A 13 -11.10 -2.60 17.82
N VAL A 14 -9.80 -2.57 18.13
CA VAL A 14 -8.74 -2.63 17.11
C VAL A 14 -8.75 -3.97 16.38
N ASN A 15 -8.96 -5.09 17.08
CA ASN A 15 -9.04 -6.42 16.45
C ASN A 15 -10.22 -6.53 15.48
N ILE A 16 -11.38 -5.96 15.83
CA ILE A 16 -12.54 -5.90 14.93
C ILE A 16 -12.22 -5.07 13.68
N LEU A 17 -11.55 -3.93 13.85
CA LEU A 17 -11.12 -3.10 12.72
C LEU A 17 -10.11 -3.81 11.81
N ILE A 18 -9.19 -4.59 12.37
CA ILE A 18 -8.24 -5.41 11.60
C ILE A 18 -8.99 -6.49 10.82
N LEU A 19 -9.95 -7.18 11.44
CA LEU A 19 -10.78 -8.17 10.76
C LEU A 19 -11.56 -7.53 9.59
N LEU A 20 -12.15 -6.35 9.83
CA LEU A 20 -12.85 -5.60 8.81
C LEU A 20 -11.91 -5.15 7.67
N PHE A 21 -10.70 -4.69 8.00
CA PHE A 21 -9.68 -4.36 7.01
C PHE A 21 -9.36 -5.55 6.10
N PHE A 22 -9.10 -6.73 6.68
CA PHE A 22 -8.88 -7.94 5.90
C PHE A 22 -10.08 -8.29 5.02
N GLY A 23 -11.29 -8.22 5.57
CA GLY A 23 -12.53 -8.46 4.81
C GLY A 23 -12.67 -7.52 3.62
N VAL A 24 -12.43 -6.22 3.80
CA VAL A 24 -12.46 -5.20 2.74
C VAL A 24 -11.41 -5.50 1.68
N THR A 25 -10.18 -5.82 2.05
CA THR A 25 -9.10 -6.13 1.09
C THR A 25 -9.38 -7.41 0.30
N LEU A 26 -9.91 -8.46 0.93
CA LEU A 26 -10.24 -9.70 0.22
C LEU A 26 -11.40 -9.48 -0.75
N THR A 27 -12.41 -8.74 -0.31
CA THR A 27 -13.57 -8.40 -1.16
C THR A 27 -13.14 -7.53 -2.33
N GLU A 28 -12.14 -6.67 -2.15
CA GLU A 28 -11.58 -5.83 -3.22
C GLU A 28 -10.91 -6.66 -4.30
N VAL A 29 -10.07 -7.63 -3.92
CA VAL A 29 -9.45 -8.57 -4.87
C VAL A 29 -10.51 -9.37 -5.64
N VAL A 30 -11.56 -9.83 -4.96
CA VAL A 30 -12.68 -10.54 -5.61
C VAL A 30 -13.43 -9.60 -6.56
N ALA A 31 -13.71 -8.37 -6.15
CA ALA A 31 -14.39 -7.38 -6.99
C ALA A 31 -13.58 -7.01 -8.25
N GLU A 32 -12.25 -6.94 -8.12
CA GLU A 32 -11.33 -6.72 -9.23
C GLU A 32 -11.31 -7.90 -10.19
N PHE A 33 -11.31 -9.14 -9.68
CA PHE A 33 -11.43 -10.35 -10.49
C PHE A 33 -12.73 -10.39 -11.34
N PHE A 34 -13.85 -9.94 -10.78
CA PHE A 34 -15.13 -9.87 -11.48
C PHE A 34 -15.38 -8.52 -12.21
N CYS A 35 -14.41 -7.61 -12.23
CA CYS A 35 -14.49 -6.29 -12.87
C CYS A 35 -15.66 -5.39 -12.39
N PHE A 36 -16.10 -5.50 -11.13
CA PHE A 36 -17.16 -4.66 -10.56
C PHE A 36 -16.67 -3.24 -10.21
N VAL A 37 -16.55 -2.37 -11.22
CA VAL A 37 -15.89 -1.04 -11.14
C VAL A 37 -16.39 -0.16 -9.98
N SER A 38 -17.71 -0.04 -9.77
CA SER A 38 -18.26 0.79 -8.70
C SER A 38 -17.84 0.31 -7.30
N PHE A 39 -17.76 -1.01 -7.12
CA PHE A 39 -17.37 -1.61 -5.85
C PHE A 39 -15.86 -1.48 -5.62
N ILE A 40 -15.06 -1.60 -6.69
CA ILE A 40 -13.61 -1.36 -6.65
C ILE A 40 -13.31 0.08 -6.22
N TYR A 41 -14.02 1.08 -6.76
CA TYR A 41 -13.87 2.48 -6.37
C TYR A 41 -14.07 2.67 -4.85
N PHE A 42 -15.15 2.11 -4.32
CA PHE A 42 -15.47 2.21 -2.90
C PHE A 42 -14.45 1.48 -2.01
N LEU A 43 -14.10 0.25 -2.37
CA LEU A 43 -13.20 -0.57 -1.57
C LEU A 43 -11.75 -0.06 -1.59
N LYS A 44 -11.18 0.27 -2.76
CA LYS A 44 -9.81 0.83 -2.87
C LYS A 44 -9.67 2.15 -2.11
N ALA A 45 -10.71 2.98 -2.11
CA ALA A 45 -10.74 4.22 -1.33
C ALA A 45 -10.88 3.97 0.19
N LEU A 46 -11.53 2.89 0.62
CA LEU A 46 -11.79 2.59 2.03
C LEU A 46 -10.58 1.99 2.78
N ILE A 47 -9.67 1.31 2.07
CA ILE A 47 -8.47 0.67 2.63
C ILE A 47 -7.59 1.66 3.41
N CYS A 48 -7.25 2.82 2.81
CA CYS A 48 -6.37 3.79 3.45
C CYS A 48 -6.99 4.48 4.69
N PRO A 49 -8.25 4.96 4.67
CA PRO A 49 -8.96 5.43 5.85
C PRO A 49 -9.02 4.40 6.97
N LEU A 50 -9.28 3.12 6.67
CA LEU A 50 -9.27 2.06 7.68
C LEU A 50 -7.90 1.92 8.35
N LEU A 51 -6.82 1.92 7.57
CA LEU A 51 -5.45 1.92 8.10
C LEU A 51 -5.17 3.14 8.98
N ILE A 52 -5.63 4.34 8.60
CA ILE A 52 -5.50 5.55 9.41
C ILE A 52 -6.25 5.39 10.74
N VAL A 53 -7.47 4.87 10.74
CA VAL A 53 -8.28 4.66 11.95
C VAL A 53 -7.61 3.63 12.87
N ILE A 54 -7.19 2.49 12.32
CA ILE A 54 -6.45 1.45 13.07
C ILE A 54 -5.18 2.05 13.67
N TYR A 55 -4.42 2.82 12.89
CA TYR A 55 -3.19 3.46 13.35
C TYR A 55 -3.45 4.44 14.49
N CYS A 56 -4.47 5.28 14.38
CA CYS A 56 -4.83 6.27 15.39
C CYS A 56 -5.30 5.66 16.72
N LYS A 57 -5.93 4.47 16.67
CA LYS A 57 -6.42 3.73 17.84
C LYS A 57 -5.36 2.84 18.49
N SER A 58 -4.46 2.27 17.69
CA SER A 58 -3.43 1.32 18.17
C SER A 58 -2.13 2.02 18.62
N SER A 59 -1.78 3.16 18.02
CA SER A 59 -0.46 3.76 18.23
C SER A 59 -0.37 4.61 19.50
N VAL A 60 0.63 4.30 20.34
CA VAL A 60 0.97 5.06 21.55
C VAL A 60 1.64 6.40 21.22
N LYS A 61 2.45 6.45 20.15
CA LYS A 61 3.05 7.67 19.63
C LYS A 61 2.66 7.81 18.16
N ARG A 62 2.00 8.92 17.82
CA ARG A 62 1.52 9.20 16.46
C ARG A 62 2.63 9.84 15.65
N ASN A 63 2.91 9.28 14.48
CA ASN A 63 3.84 9.85 13.50
C ASN A 63 3.05 10.41 12.32
N ASN A 64 3.03 11.73 12.21
CA ASN A 64 2.30 12.42 11.14
C ASN A 64 2.82 12.07 9.74
N CYS A 65 4.09 11.65 9.62
CA CYS A 65 4.66 11.18 8.37
C CYS A 65 3.95 9.92 7.85
N PHE A 66 3.49 9.04 8.75
CA PHE A 66 2.77 7.82 8.35
C PHE A 66 1.36 8.13 7.85
N ILE A 67 0.67 9.04 8.53
CA ILE A 67 -0.66 9.52 8.11
C ILE A 67 -0.55 10.23 6.76
N LEU A 68 0.46 11.09 6.59
CA LEU A 68 0.73 11.76 5.32
C LEU A 68 1.01 10.76 4.18
N ALA A 69 1.79 9.71 4.45
CA ALA A 69 2.01 8.64 3.49
C ALA A 69 0.67 7.98 3.09
N LEU A 70 -0.18 7.62 4.05
CA LEU A 70 -1.48 7.02 3.76
C LEU A 70 -2.42 7.94 2.96
N ILE A 71 -2.34 9.26 3.15
CA ILE A 71 -3.09 10.23 2.34
C ILE A 71 -2.59 10.20 0.89
N PHE A 72 -1.28 10.20 0.65
CA PHE A 72 -0.74 10.06 -0.71
C PHE A 72 -1.13 8.71 -1.34
N GLY A 73 -1.15 7.62 -0.57
CA GLY A 73 -1.64 6.32 -1.03
C GLY A 73 -3.12 6.34 -1.40
N LEU A 74 -3.96 7.04 -0.63
CA LEU A 74 -5.38 7.21 -0.93
C LEU A 74 -5.59 7.96 -2.25
N ILE A 75 -4.89 9.08 -2.43
CA ILE A 75 -4.97 9.89 -3.65
C ILE A 75 -4.54 9.05 -4.86
N ALA A 76 -3.41 8.34 -4.75
CA ALA A 76 -2.93 7.44 -5.80
C ALA A 76 -3.98 6.38 -6.18
N ASN A 77 -4.60 5.74 -5.19
CA ASN A 77 -5.61 4.72 -5.42
C ASN A 77 -6.83 5.27 -6.19
N ILE A 78 -7.30 6.48 -5.87
CA ILE A 78 -8.41 7.12 -6.60
C ILE A 78 -8.05 7.31 -8.08
N PHE A 79 -6.83 7.76 -8.37
CA PHE A 79 -6.36 7.95 -9.74
C PHE A 79 -6.18 6.64 -10.51
N PHE A 80 -5.75 5.56 -9.85
CA PHE A 80 -5.61 4.26 -10.50
C PHE A 80 -6.93 3.63 -10.97
N VAL A 81 -8.06 3.96 -10.33
CA VAL A 81 -9.35 3.35 -10.73
C VAL A 81 -9.91 3.95 -12.03
N ALA A 82 -9.53 5.18 -12.37
CA ALA A 82 -10.04 5.86 -13.57
C ALA A 82 -9.56 5.24 -14.89
N LYS A 83 -8.46 4.46 -14.88
CA LYS A 83 -7.86 3.75 -16.02
C LYS A 83 -7.45 4.62 -17.22
N ASP A 84 -7.62 5.94 -17.18
CA ASP A 84 -7.10 6.85 -18.20
C ASP A 84 -5.58 7.02 -18.07
N PHE A 85 -4.86 7.23 -19.17
CA PHE A 85 -3.40 7.39 -19.16
C PHE A 85 -2.93 8.52 -18.23
N ASN A 86 -3.57 9.69 -18.29
CA ASN A 86 -3.23 10.83 -17.43
C ASN A 86 -3.48 10.51 -15.95
N SER A 87 -4.56 9.79 -15.66
CA SER A 87 -4.91 9.34 -14.32
C SER A 87 -3.88 8.33 -13.80
N ILE A 88 -3.47 7.36 -14.62
CA ILE A 88 -2.42 6.38 -14.27
C ILE A 88 -1.08 7.09 -14.01
N LEU A 89 -0.69 8.06 -14.83
CA LEU A 89 0.54 8.82 -14.65
C LEU A 89 0.53 9.61 -13.33
N LEU A 90 -0.56 10.33 -13.06
CA LEU A 90 -0.70 11.12 -11.83
C LEU A 90 -0.79 10.24 -10.59
N GLY A 91 -1.52 9.12 -10.68
CA GLY A 91 -1.61 8.09 -9.65
C GLY A 91 -0.24 7.48 -9.33
N SER A 92 0.56 7.19 -10.35
CA SER A 92 1.93 6.68 -10.20
C SER A 92 2.84 7.68 -9.48
N LEU A 93 2.71 8.97 -9.78
CA LEU A 93 3.47 10.03 -9.12
C LEU A 93 3.13 10.13 -7.63
N PHE A 94 1.84 10.12 -7.26
CA PHE A 94 1.44 10.08 -5.86
C PHE A 94 1.84 8.78 -5.16
N PHE A 95 1.78 7.65 -5.87
CA PHE A 95 2.22 6.35 -5.35
C PHE A 95 3.74 6.35 -5.08
N MET A 96 4.53 7.04 -5.90
CA MET A 96 5.96 7.20 -5.68
C MET A 96 6.24 7.98 -4.39
N PHE A 97 5.55 9.09 -4.14
CA PHE A 97 5.67 9.83 -2.88
C PHE A 97 5.27 8.99 -1.67
N TYR A 98 4.18 8.24 -1.78
CA TYR A 98 3.78 7.27 -0.77
C TYR A 98 4.91 6.28 -0.46
N ARG A 99 5.52 5.67 -1.49
CA ARG A 99 6.62 4.72 -1.33
C ARG A 99 7.85 5.33 -0.68
N ILE A 100 8.26 6.52 -1.09
CA ILE A 100 9.40 7.23 -0.50
C ILE A 100 9.18 7.45 1.00
N LEU A 101 7.99 7.92 1.40
CA LEU A 101 7.66 8.16 2.81
C LEU A 101 7.64 6.88 3.65
N ILE A 102 7.07 5.79 3.11
CA ILE A 102 7.05 4.49 3.80
C ILE A 102 8.46 3.94 3.95
N ILE A 103 9.29 3.98 2.90
CA ILE A 103 10.68 3.53 2.97
C ILE A 103 11.46 4.35 3.99
N TYR A 104 11.33 5.68 3.97
CA TYR A 104 11.94 6.57 4.96
C TYR A 104 11.55 6.19 6.40
N LEU A 105 10.26 5.93 6.63
CA LEU A 105 9.75 5.48 7.93
C LEU A 105 10.33 4.15 8.38
N VAL A 106 10.36 3.15 7.49
CA VAL A 106 10.88 1.82 7.80
C VAL A 106 12.36 1.89 8.14
N VAL A 107 13.16 2.60 7.33
CA VAL A 107 14.60 2.78 7.58
C VAL A 107 14.86 3.52 8.90
N LYS A 108 14.01 4.49 9.26
CA LYS A 108 14.12 5.23 10.53
C LYS A 108 13.77 4.37 11.75
N ILE A 109 12.80 3.46 11.63
CA ILE A 109 12.29 2.64 12.74
C ILE A 109 13.15 1.39 12.93
N VAL A 110 13.52 0.74 11.83
CA VAL A 110 14.31 -0.48 11.83
C VAL A 110 15.77 -0.09 11.85
N SER A 111 16.44 -0.29 12.99
CA SER A 111 17.89 -0.31 13.01
C SER A 111 18.34 -1.47 12.15
N MET A 112 18.77 -1.21 10.91
CA MET A 112 19.34 -2.22 10.02
C MET A 112 20.83 -2.33 10.32
N PRO A 113 21.29 -3.33 11.10
CA PRO A 113 22.70 -3.45 11.44
C PRO A 113 23.56 -3.78 10.21
N ASN A 114 22.98 -4.41 9.18
CA ASN A 114 23.65 -4.76 7.93
C ASN A 114 22.67 -4.62 6.75
N TYR A 115 23.11 -3.96 5.67
CA TYR A 115 22.34 -3.82 4.42
C TYR A 115 22.39 -5.05 3.51
N LEU A 116 23.21 -6.05 3.88
CA LEU A 116 23.43 -7.26 3.08
C LEU A 116 22.13 -8.04 2.77
N PRO A 117 21.19 -8.25 3.73
CA PRO A 117 19.91 -8.89 3.42
C PRO A 117 19.06 -8.11 2.42
N VAL A 118 19.14 -6.77 2.42
CA VAL A 118 18.39 -5.92 1.49
C VAL A 118 18.89 -6.12 0.06
N ILE A 119 20.22 -6.14 -0.13
CA ILE A 119 20.84 -6.36 -1.43
C ILE A 119 20.53 -7.78 -1.92
N LEU A 120 20.68 -8.79 -1.06
CA LEU A 120 20.38 -10.18 -1.41
C LEU A 120 18.91 -10.38 -1.78
N ALA A 121 17.96 -9.69 -1.13
CA ALA A 121 16.55 -9.74 -1.48
C ALA A 121 16.21 -8.99 -2.77
N THR A 122 17.01 -7.99 -3.14
CA THR A 122 16.78 -7.17 -4.35
C THR A 122 17.07 -7.96 -5.63
N ILE A 123 18.11 -8.82 -5.63
CA ILE A 123 18.49 -9.62 -6.79
C ILE A 123 17.34 -10.52 -7.30
N PRO A 124 16.73 -11.42 -6.50
CA PRO A 124 15.65 -12.27 -6.97
C PRO A 124 14.41 -11.46 -7.36
N PHE A 125 14.12 -10.37 -6.64
CA PHE A 125 13.01 -9.48 -6.99
C PHE A 125 13.23 -8.83 -8.37
N ALA A 126 14.43 -8.32 -8.66
CA ALA A 126 14.77 -7.71 -9.93
C ALA A 126 14.69 -8.70 -11.09
N ILE A 127 15.14 -9.95 -10.89
CA ILE A 127 15.05 -11.00 -11.91
C ILE A 127 13.57 -11.28 -12.26
N ILE A 128 12.72 -11.49 -11.25
CA ILE A 128 11.28 -11.75 -11.48
C ILE A 128 10.63 -10.55 -12.16
N PHE A 129 10.93 -9.34 -11.71
CA PHE A 129 10.38 -8.11 -12.29
C PHE A 129 10.75 -7.95 -13.76
N LEU A 130 12.03 -8.12 -14.10
CA LEU A 130 12.50 -8.03 -15.48
C LEU A 130 11.85 -9.10 -16.36
N TYR A 131 11.76 -10.34 -15.87
CA TYR A 131 11.15 -11.45 -16.60
C TYR A 131 9.66 -11.19 -16.91
N VAL A 132 8.87 -10.76 -15.92
CA VAL A 132 7.47 -10.42 -16.14
C VAL A 132 7.32 -9.24 -17.10
N THR A 133 8.23 -8.27 -17.03
CA THR A 133 8.24 -7.12 -17.94
C THR A 133 8.52 -7.54 -19.37
N THR A 134 9.50 -8.42 -19.60
CA THR A 134 9.78 -8.94 -20.95
C THR A 134 8.60 -9.71 -21.52
N LEU A 135 7.96 -10.57 -20.72
CA LEU A 135 6.75 -11.28 -21.15
C LEU A 135 5.61 -10.33 -21.49
N ALA A 136 5.41 -9.28 -20.69
CA ALA A 136 4.38 -8.28 -20.97
C ALA A 136 4.65 -7.55 -22.29
N ILE A 137 5.90 -7.16 -22.57
CA ILE A 137 6.28 -6.49 -23.83
C ILE A 137 5.99 -7.39 -25.04
N ASP A 138 6.31 -8.68 -24.93
CA ASP A 138 6.09 -9.65 -26.01
C ASP A 138 4.58 -9.82 -26.33
N GLU A 139 3.70 -9.78 -25.32
CA GLU A 139 2.24 -9.94 -25.47
C GLU A 139 1.51 -8.64 -25.84
N LEU A 140 2.01 -7.47 -25.43
CA LEU A 140 1.37 -6.17 -25.70
C LEU A 140 1.64 -5.61 -27.11
N GLY A 141 2.53 -6.24 -27.88
CA GLY A 141 2.93 -5.76 -29.21
C GLY A 141 3.73 -4.45 -29.18
N SER A 142 4.26 -4.05 -30.34
CA SER A 142 5.22 -2.94 -30.56
C SER A 142 4.75 -1.50 -30.20
N VAL A 143 3.76 -1.35 -29.32
CA VAL A 143 3.23 -0.05 -28.86
C VAL A 143 4.19 0.64 -27.87
N PHE A 144 5.11 -0.09 -27.22
CA PHE A 144 6.07 0.47 -26.26
C PHE A 144 7.54 0.48 -26.69
N VAL A 145 7.87 0.05 -27.92
CA VAL A 145 9.25 0.06 -28.44
C VAL A 145 9.79 1.48 -28.73
N TYR A 146 8.97 2.52 -28.57
CA TYR A 146 9.32 3.92 -28.86
C TYR A 146 9.14 4.89 -27.68
N ILE A 147 9.43 4.47 -26.44
CA ILE A 147 9.73 5.38 -25.33
C ILE A 147 11.02 4.92 -24.65
#